data_AF-A0A8S3G370-F1
#
_entry.id   AF-A0A8S3G370-F1
#
_cell.length_a   1.000
_cell.length_b   1.000
_cell.length_c   1.000
_cell.angle_alpha   90.00
_cell.angle_beta   90.00
_cell.angle_gamma   90.00
#
_symmetry.space_group_name_H-M   'P 1'
#
loop_
_entity.id
_entity.type
_entity.pdbx_description
1 polymer ?
#
loop_
_entity_poly.entity_id
_entity_poly.type
_entity_poly.pdbx_seq_one_letter_code
_entity_poly.pdbx_strand_id
1 'polypeptide(L)'
;NDRQRLQRIYVEGPATGALVQEIFGSTAKILGAESGGSECLAEFIIKDVESTEGTVSLLFPCAQARLDILPRRLSSEQAIYLDEILVYETTPSDSLEHDLNEYLKDHGRPNAVGFFSPSGFDSVFKASQRI
;
A
#
# COMPACT_ATOMS: atom_id res chain seq x y z
N ASN A 1 6.26 22.71 -17.36
CA ASN A 1 6.11 23.41 -16.07
C ASN A 1 5.15 22.61 -15.22
N ASP A 2 5.48 22.43 -13.92
CA ASP A 2 4.84 21.56 -12.91
C ASP A 2 5.35 20.12 -12.71
N ARG A 3 6.51 19.75 -13.28
CA ARG A 3 7.42 18.87 -12.52
C ARG A 3 8.06 19.73 -11.42
N GLN A 4 7.25 20.21 -10.48
CA GLN A 4 7.76 20.72 -9.22
C GLN A 4 8.65 19.61 -8.67
N ARG A 5 9.94 19.92 -8.52
CA ARG A 5 10.99 18.94 -8.22
C ARG A 5 10.60 18.18 -6.95
N LEU A 6 10.06 16.97 -7.10
CA LEU A 6 10.01 16.00 -6.01
C LEU A 6 11.46 15.72 -5.61
N GLN A 7 11.94 16.41 -4.58
CA GLN A 7 13.33 16.29 -4.17
C GLN A 7 13.59 14.95 -3.47
N ARG A 8 12.56 14.39 -2.82
CA ARG A 8 12.63 13.15 -2.05
C ARG A 8 11.40 12.30 -2.33
N ILE A 9 11.61 11.01 -2.54
CA ILE A 9 10.56 9.99 -2.68
C ILE A 9 10.90 8.86 -1.72
N TYR A 10 10.07 8.68 -0.70
CA TYR A 10 10.17 7.57 0.24
C TYR A 10 9.39 6.38 -0.31
N VAL A 11 9.99 5.19 -0.32
CA VAL A 11 9.38 3.99 -0.88
C VAL A 11 9.50 2.83 0.10
N GLU A 12 8.46 2.01 0.20
CA GLU A 12 8.52 0.74 0.92
C GLU A 12 8.87 -0.39 -0.05
N GLY A 13 10.04 -0.97 0.12
CA GLY A 13 10.48 -2.17 -0.60
C GLY A 13 11.30 -1.89 -1.88
N PRO A 14 12.27 -2.78 -2.22
CA PRO A 14 13.14 -2.61 -3.38
C PRO A 14 12.41 -2.57 -4.73
N ALA A 15 11.32 -3.35 -4.87
CA ALA A 15 10.56 -3.41 -6.12
C ALA A 15 9.93 -2.05 -6.47
N THR A 16 9.32 -1.39 -5.49
CA THR A 16 8.78 -0.03 -5.65
C THR A 16 9.89 0.98 -5.95
N GLY A 17 11.03 0.87 -5.26
CA GLY A 17 12.19 1.73 -5.50
C GLY A 17 12.76 1.63 -6.92
N ALA A 18 12.83 0.43 -7.49
CA ALA A 18 13.28 0.22 -8.86
C ALA A 18 12.36 0.92 -9.88
N LEU A 19 11.03 0.81 -9.71
CA LEU A 19 10.05 1.48 -10.59
C LEU A 19 10.16 3.01 -10.52
N VAL A 20 10.30 3.57 -9.31
CA VAL A 20 10.50 5.01 -9.14
C VAL A 20 11.82 5.45 -9.78
N GLN A 21 12.89 4.66 -9.65
CA GLN A 21 14.19 4.96 -10.24
C GLN A 21 14.16 4.95 -11.77
N GLU A 22 13.38 4.05 -12.37
CA GLU A 22 13.18 3.99 -13.82
C GLU A 22 12.46 5.25 -14.35
N ILE A 23 11.41 5.71 -13.64
CA ILE A 23 10.59 6.84 -14.08
C ILE A 23 11.28 8.18 -13.82
N PHE A 24 11.86 8.35 -12.63
CA PHE A 24 12.40 9.64 -12.18
C PHE A 24 13.91 9.77 -12.39
N GLY A 25 14.65 8.68 -12.65
CA GLY A 25 16.09 8.75 -12.85
C GLY A 25 16.79 9.45 -11.68
N SER A 26 17.72 10.35 -12.00
CA SER A 26 18.43 11.18 -11.01
C SER A 26 17.68 12.45 -10.59
N THR A 27 16.42 12.62 -11.01
CA THR A 27 15.65 13.86 -10.73
C THR A 27 15.06 13.90 -9.32
N ALA A 28 15.02 12.77 -8.62
CA ALA A 28 14.54 12.64 -7.25
C ALA A 28 15.48 11.76 -6.41
N LYS A 29 15.61 12.04 -5.11
CA LYS A 29 16.32 11.18 -4.16
C LYS A 29 15.37 10.09 -3.66
N ILE A 30 15.65 8.84 -3.99
CA ILE A 30 14.88 7.68 -3.54
C ILE A 30 15.41 7.22 -2.19
N LEU A 31 14.52 7.04 -1.23
CA LEU A 31 14.83 6.80 0.18
C LEU A 31 13.98 5.66 0.75
N GLY A 32 14.49 4.93 1.74
CA GLY A 32 13.71 3.95 2.51
C GLY A 32 13.39 2.62 1.82
N ALA A 33 13.88 2.38 0.59
CA ALA A 33 13.61 1.14 -0.15
C ALA A 33 14.00 -0.13 0.62
N GLU A 34 15.03 -0.03 1.47
CA GLU A 34 15.57 -1.13 2.26
C GLU A 34 15.14 -1.08 3.75
N SER A 35 14.17 -0.23 4.11
CA SER A 35 13.75 -0.04 5.51
C SER A 35 13.21 -1.31 6.17
N GLY A 36 12.73 -2.30 5.41
CA GLY A 36 12.26 -3.58 5.96
C GLY A 36 10.81 -3.60 6.44
N GLY A 37 10.02 -2.58 6.09
CA GLY A 37 8.56 -2.54 6.33
C GLY A 37 8.03 -1.17 6.76
N SER A 38 6.72 -1.04 6.89
CA SER A 38 6.05 0.23 7.18
C SER A 38 6.48 0.91 8.50
N GLU A 39 6.73 0.17 9.58
CA GLU A 39 7.19 0.77 10.85
C GLU A 39 8.60 1.36 10.71
N CYS A 40 9.54 0.58 10.19
CA CYS A 40 10.92 1.02 10.00
C CYS A 40 11.03 2.15 8.97
N LEU A 41 10.15 2.18 7.95
CA LEU A 41 10.06 3.28 7.01
C LEU A 41 9.56 4.55 7.70
N ALA A 42 8.56 4.46 8.59
CA ALA A 42 8.09 5.61 9.35
C ALA A 42 9.23 6.21 10.19
N GLU A 43 9.96 5.39 10.95
CA GLU A 43 11.13 5.86 11.71
C GLU A 43 12.22 6.49 10.84
N PHE A 44 12.46 5.93 9.65
CA PHE A 44 13.41 6.48 8.70
C PHE A 44 12.99 7.88 8.23
N ILE A 45 11.71 8.07 7.88
CA ILE A 45 11.17 9.36 7.45
C ILE A 45 11.30 10.39 8.58
N ILE A 46 10.93 10.02 9.81
CA ILE A 46 11.00 10.91 10.97
C ILE A 46 12.44 11.41 11.17
N LYS A 47 13.42 10.51 11.20
CA LYS A 47 14.84 10.86 11.34
C LYS A 47 15.35 11.74 10.18
N ASP A 48 14.93 11.46 8.95
CA ASP A 48 15.31 12.25 7.78
C ASP A 48 14.69 13.67 7.84
N VAL A 49 13.45 13.79 8.32
CA VAL A 49 12.76 15.08 8.52
C VAL A 49 13.38 15.87 9.69
N GLU A 50 13.67 15.24 10.82
CA GLU A 50 14.36 15.88 11.96
C GLU A 50 15.74 16.43 11.57
N SER A 51 16.40 15.79 10.62
CA SER A 51 17.69 16.26 10.08
C SER A 51 17.56 17.44 9.10
N THR A 52 16.34 17.83 8.73
CA THR A 52 16.07 18.99 7.87
C THR A 52 15.60 20.21 8.67
N GLU A 53 16.01 21.39 8.22
CA GLU A 53 15.51 22.65 8.79
C GLU A 53 14.05 22.88 8.36
N GLY A 54 13.12 22.75 9.31
CA GLY A 54 11.72 23.14 9.13
C GLY A 54 10.72 21.98 9.10
N THR A 55 9.52 22.27 8.61
CA THR A 55 8.43 21.29 8.49
C THR A 55 8.38 20.70 7.08
N VAL A 56 7.98 19.44 6.96
CA VAL A 56 7.86 18.73 5.69
C VAL A 56 6.40 18.42 5.40
N SER A 57 5.92 18.85 4.23
CA SER A 57 4.63 18.42 3.69
C SER A 57 4.83 17.13 2.88
N LEU A 58 4.25 16.04 3.37
CA LEU A 58 4.36 14.71 2.78
C LEU A 58 3.02 14.30 2.20
N LEU A 59 2.99 14.09 0.88
CA LEU A 59 1.86 13.47 0.21
C LEU A 59 1.95 11.94 0.36
N PHE A 60 0.89 11.30 0.81
CA PHE A 60 0.79 9.85 0.99
C PHE A 60 -0.31 9.25 0.09
N PRO A 61 0.01 8.89 -1.16
CA PRO A 61 -0.89 8.13 -2.02
C PRO A 61 -0.98 6.68 -1.50
N CYS A 62 -2.16 6.24 -1.08
CA CYS A 62 -2.34 4.95 -0.43
C CYS A 62 -3.56 4.15 -0.95
N ALA A 63 -3.54 2.85 -0.66
CA ALA A 63 -4.69 1.98 -0.88
C ALA A 63 -5.60 1.98 0.35
N GLN A 64 -6.91 1.80 0.16
CA GLN A 64 -7.90 1.79 1.25
C GLN A 64 -7.56 0.80 2.37
N ALA A 65 -6.88 -0.30 2.03
CA ALA A 65 -6.54 -1.39 2.93
C ALA A 65 -5.37 -1.11 3.91
N ARG A 66 -4.77 0.09 3.94
CA ARG A 66 -3.63 0.40 4.84
C ARG A 66 -3.81 1.72 5.60
N LEU A 67 -4.56 1.67 6.70
CA LEU A 67 -4.72 2.79 7.63
C LEU A 67 -3.84 2.72 8.90
N ASP A 68 -2.98 1.71 9.06
CA ASP A 68 -2.76 1.27 10.44
C ASP A 68 -1.41 1.58 11.09
N ILE A 69 -0.35 1.88 10.34
CA ILE A 69 0.96 2.14 10.96
C ILE A 69 1.60 3.41 10.43
N LEU A 70 1.97 3.45 9.15
CA LEU A 70 2.78 4.55 8.63
C LEU A 70 2.08 5.92 8.70
N PRO A 71 0.82 6.10 8.24
CA PRO A 71 0.13 7.38 8.41
C PRO A 71 -0.05 7.79 9.87
N ARG A 72 -0.40 6.83 10.74
CA ARG A 72 -0.62 7.08 12.17
C ARG A 72 0.64 7.56 12.88
N ARG A 73 1.79 6.94 12.56
CA ARG A 73 3.09 7.28 13.16
C ARG A 73 3.63 8.61 12.63
N LEU A 74 3.43 8.93 11.36
CA LEU A 74 3.87 10.20 10.79
C LEU A 74 2.99 11.38 11.23
N SER A 75 1.68 11.16 11.37
CA SER A 75 0.73 12.19 11.78
C SER A 75 0.88 12.62 13.24
N SER A 76 1.59 11.85 14.07
CA SER A 76 1.92 12.26 15.44
C SER A 76 3.09 13.23 15.52
N GLU A 77 3.85 13.41 14.44
CA GLU A 77 5.05 14.23 14.45
C GLU A 77 4.76 15.68 14.04
N GLN A 78 5.11 16.62 14.92
CA GLN A 78 4.82 18.05 14.70
C GLN A 78 5.55 18.65 13.49
N ALA A 79 6.66 18.03 13.07
CA ALA A 79 7.44 18.47 11.91
C ALA A 79 6.88 17.94 10.57
N ILE A 80 5.86 17.08 10.58
CA ILE A 80 5.33 16.42 9.38
C ILE A 80 3.87 16.82 9.17
N TYR A 81 3.58 17.42 8.02
CA TYR A 81 2.22 17.62 7.53
C TYR A 81 1.89 16.52 6.53
N LEU A 82 1.05 15.57 6.92
CA LEU A 82 0.69 14.42 6.08
C LEU A 82 -0.64 14.67 5.35
N ASP A 83 -0.62 14.62 4.02
CA ASP A 83 -1.83 14.64 3.19
C ASP A 83 -2.05 13.24 2.57
N GLU A 84 -3.11 12.54 2.98
CA GLU A 84 -3.44 11.22 2.46
C GLU A 84 -4.35 11.31 1.23
N ILE A 85 -4.01 10.59 0.16
CA ILE A 85 -4.86 10.45 -1.04
C ILE A 85 -5.10 8.97 -1.31
N LEU A 86 -6.37 8.58 -1.32
CA LEU A 86 -6.78 7.25 -1.74
C LEU A 86 -6.62 7.11 -3.26
N VAL A 87 -5.69 6.25 -3.70
CA VAL A 87 -5.38 6.06 -5.14
C VAL A 87 -6.00 4.81 -5.75
N TYR A 88 -6.26 3.78 -4.96
CA TYR A 88 -6.98 2.59 -5.40
C TYR A 88 -7.61 1.84 -4.21
N GLU A 89 -8.65 1.07 -4.51
CA GLU A 89 -9.38 0.26 -3.53
C GLU A 89 -9.20 -1.23 -3.83
N THR A 90 -9.15 -2.05 -2.78
CA THR A 90 -9.14 -3.51 -2.93
C THR A 90 -10.57 -4.00 -2.90
N THR A 91 -11.09 -4.46 -4.04
CA THR A 91 -12.43 -5.05 -4.15
C THR A 91 -12.34 -6.55 -4.42
N PRO A 92 -13.36 -7.34 -4.05
CA PRO A 92 -13.48 -8.72 -4.52
C PRO A 92 -13.54 -8.78 -6.06
N SER A 93 -13.16 -9.92 -6.64
CA SER A 93 -13.33 -10.13 -8.09
C SER A 93 -14.81 -10.07 -8.47
N ASP A 94 -15.15 -9.32 -9.51
CA ASP A 94 -16.51 -9.25 -10.05
C ASP A 94 -17.02 -10.62 -10.53
N SER A 95 -16.11 -11.51 -10.93
CA SER A 95 -16.40 -12.88 -11.39
C SER A 95 -16.49 -13.92 -10.28
N LEU A 96 -16.26 -13.55 -9.01
CA LEU A 96 -16.07 -14.51 -7.92
C LEU A 96 -17.20 -15.53 -7.79
N GLU A 97 -18.45 -15.08 -7.85
CA GLU A 97 -19.62 -15.96 -7.75
C GLU A 97 -19.72 -16.92 -8.95
N HIS A 98 -19.44 -16.43 -10.15
CA HIS A 98 -19.43 -17.24 -11.36
C HIS A 98 -18.34 -18.31 -11.29
N ASP A 99 -17.10 -17.91 -11.00
CA ASP A 99 -15.95 -18.81 -10.96
C ASP A 99 -16.11 -19.88 -9.87
N LEU A 100 -16.67 -19.51 -8.71
CA LEU A 100 -16.96 -20.44 -7.63
C LEU A 100 -18.04 -21.45 -8.03
N ASN A 101 -19.09 -21.01 -8.72
CA ASN A 101 -20.16 -21.88 -9.22
C ASN A 101 -19.64 -22.84 -10.30
N GLU A 102 -18.87 -22.35 -11.27
CA GLU A 102 -18.27 -23.20 -12.31
C GLU A 102 -17.32 -24.23 -11.69
N TYR A 103 -16.47 -23.83 -10.74
CA TYR A 103 -15.61 -24.77 -10.02
C TYR A 103 -16.42 -25.88 -9.32
N LEU A 104 -17.50 -25.53 -8.61
CA LEU A 104 -18.34 -26.51 -7.92
C LEU A 104 -19.09 -27.43 -8.87
N LYS A 105 -19.49 -26.95 -10.07
CA LYS A 105 -20.12 -27.79 -11.10
C LYS A 105 -19.12 -28.79 -11.68
N ASP A 106 -17.92 -28.34 -12.00
CA ASP A 106 -16.90 -29.14 -12.68
C ASP A 106 -16.19 -30.12 -11.75
N HIS A 107 -15.99 -29.73 -10.49
CA HIS A 107 -15.16 -30.46 -9.54
C HIS A 107 -15.90 -30.92 -8.27
N GLY A 108 -17.13 -30.46 -8.04
CA GLY A 108 -17.83 -30.70 -6.78
C GLY A 108 -17.21 -29.95 -5.61
N ARG A 109 -17.48 -30.43 -4.39
CA ARG A 109 -16.97 -29.79 -3.16
C ARG A 109 -15.48 -30.07 -2.96
N PRO A 110 -14.65 -29.05 -2.70
CA PRO A 110 -13.24 -29.27 -2.41
C PRO A 110 -13.06 -29.91 -1.02
N ASN A 111 -12.03 -30.75 -0.88
CA ASN A 111 -11.68 -31.36 0.41
C ASN A 111 -10.86 -30.43 1.33
N ALA A 112 -10.30 -29.35 0.78
CA ALA A 112 -9.55 -28.33 1.52
C ALA A 112 -9.58 -26.99 0.76
N VAL A 113 -9.54 -25.87 1.50
CA VAL A 113 -9.46 -24.50 0.94
C VAL A 113 -8.44 -23.70 1.75
N GLY A 114 -7.54 -22.98 1.07
CA GLY A 114 -6.54 -22.11 1.70
C GLY A 114 -6.93 -20.64 1.59
N PHE A 115 -6.94 -19.92 2.71
CA PHE A 115 -7.16 -18.47 2.74
C PHE A 115 -5.91 -17.76 3.25
N PHE A 116 -5.49 -16.70 2.54
CA PHE A 116 -4.27 -15.94 2.86
C PHE A 116 -4.55 -14.54 3.44
N SER A 117 -5.83 -14.17 3.56
CA SER A 117 -6.26 -12.93 4.19
C SER A 117 -7.69 -13.04 4.73
N PRO A 118 -8.05 -12.24 5.76
CA PRO A 118 -9.43 -12.17 6.24
C PRO A 118 -10.42 -11.69 5.16
N SER A 119 -10.01 -10.74 4.33
CA SER A 119 -10.85 -10.22 3.23
C SER A 119 -11.14 -11.27 2.17
N GLY A 120 -10.18 -12.14 1.85
CA GLY A 120 -10.37 -13.26 0.93
C GLY A 120 -11.40 -14.26 1.47
N PHE A 121 -11.32 -14.60 2.76
CA PHE A 121 -12.31 -15.46 3.41
C PHE A 121 -13.71 -14.84 3.39
N ASP A 122 -13.85 -13.59 3.82
CA ASP A 122 -15.15 -12.90 3.88
C ASP A 122 -15.81 -12.79 2.50
N SER A 123 -15.02 -12.51 1.46
CA SER A 123 -15.50 -12.43 0.07
C SER A 123 -16.04 -13.76 -0.43
N VAL A 124 -15.28 -14.85 -0.25
CA VAL A 124 -15.69 -16.20 -0.66
C VAL A 124 -16.88 -16.68 0.17
N PHE A 125 -16.89 -16.42 1.48
CA PHE A 125 -18.01 -16.78 2.35
C PHE A 125 -19.30 -16.10 1.91
N LYS A 126 -19.28 -14.79 1.64
CA LYS A 126 -20.45 -14.05 1.14
C LYS A 126 -20.93 -14.58 -0.22
N ALA A 127 -20.03 -14.85 -1.15
CA ALA A 127 -20.35 -15.44 -2.45
C ALA A 127 -20.99 -16.82 -2.29
N SER A 128 -20.46 -17.65 -1.38
CA SER A 128 -20.97 -19.01 -1.12
C SER A 128 -22.40 -19.07 -0.58
N GLN A 129 -22.94 -17.99 -0.02
CA GLN A 129 -24.31 -17.92 0.47
C GLN A 129 -25.34 -17.64 -0.64
N ARG A 130 -24.87 -17.32 -1.85
CA ARG A 130 -25.71 -16.92 -3.00
C ARG A 130 -25.76 -17.98 -4.10
N ILE A 131 -24.93 -19.01 -3.98
CA ILE A 131 -24.83 -20.18 -4.88
C ILE A 131 -25.40 -21.41 -4.19
#